data_AF-A0A813JGK3-F1
#
_entry.id   AF-A0A813JGK3-F1
#
_cell.length_a   1.000
_cell.length_b   1.000
_cell.length_c   1.000
_cell.angle_alpha   90.00
_cell.angle_beta   90.00
_cell.angle_gamma   90.00
#
_symmetry.space_group_name_H-M   'P 1'
#
loop_
_entity.id
_entity.type
_entity.pdbx_description
1 polymer ?
#
loop_
_entity_poly.entity_id
_entity_poly.type
_entity_poly.pdbx_seq_one_letter_code
_entity_poly.pdbx_strand_id
1 'polypeptide(L)'
;DDEMRNLIKQVPTDKKKAFEFEIDWQCVHDHNIIEKKLRPWVKKKVTEFLGNEEQGMIEFIMRKVTAQSKPEGILAELEGFLDDEAENFTLKMWRMLIFEVLRVKAR
;
A
#
# COMPACT_ATOMS: atom_id res chain seq x y z
N ASP A 1 -7.64 -17.20 14.81
CA ASP A 1 -7.04 -15.94 15.32
C ASP A 1 -5.52 -15.89 15.33
N ASP A 2 -4.80 -16.98 15.65
CA ASP A 2 -3.33 -16.93 15.79
C ASP A 2 -2.57 -16.68 14.48
N GLU A 3 -3.06 -17.20 13.35
CA GLU A 3 -2.42 -17.01 12.04
C GLU A 3 -2.43 -15.53 11.62
N MET A 4 -3.57 -14.85 11.74
CA MET A 4 -3.68 -13.42 11.43
C MET A 4 -2.78 -12.57 12.34
N ARG A 5 -2.70 -12.90 13.64
CA ARG A 5 -1.78 -12.25 14.58
C ARG A 5 -0.32 -12.48 14.19
N ASN A 6 0.01 -13.68 13.72
CA ASN A 6 1.35 -14.01 13.26
C ASN A 6 1.73 -13.24 11.99
N LEU A 7 0.82 -13.10 11.03
CA LEU A 7 1.03 -12.30 9.82
C LEU A 7 1.26 -10.83 10.16
N ILE A 8 0.47 -10.26 11.07
CA ILE A 8 0.64 -8.86 11.50
C ILE A 8 2.03 -8.63 12.10
N LYS A 9 2.54 -9.57 12.90
CA LYS A 9 3.88 -9.48 13.51
C LYS A 9 5.02 -9.52 12.48
N GLN A 10 4.79 -10.13 11.32
CA GLN A 10 5.77 -10.21 10.24
C GLN A 10 5.83 -8.91 9.41
N VAL A 11 4.77 -8.11 9.42
CA VAL A 11 4.75 -6.82 8.71
C VAL A 11 5.62 -5.81 9.47
N PRO A 12 6.69 -5.26 8.86
CA PRO A 12 7.51 -4.27 9.53
C PRO A 12 6.69 -3.04 9.95
N THR A 13 6.94 -2.56 11.17
CA THR A 13 6.33 -1.33 11.71
C THR A 13 7.20 -0.10 11.46
N ASP A 14 8.51 -0.29 11.37
CA ASP A 14 9.50 0.74 11.03
C ASP A 14 9.44 1.09 9.54
N LYS A 15 9.48 2.39 9.23
CA LYS A 15 9.38 2.91 7.86
C LYS A 15 10.47 2.33 6.96
N LYS A 16 11.72 2.40 7.42
CA LYS A 16 12.88 1.96 6.64
C LYS A 16 12.77 0.46 6.33
N LYS A 17 12.48 -0.36 7.33
CA LYS A 17 12.30 -1.81 7.13
C LYS A 17 11.09 -2.14 6.25
N ALA A 18 10.00 -1.37 6.34
CA ALA A 18 8.84 -1.57 5.47
C ALA A 18 9.18 -1.24 4.01
N PHE A 19 9.92 -0.15 3.78
CA PHE A 19 10.27 0.29 2.43
C PHE A 19 11.34 -0.59 1.78
N GLU A 20 12.26 -1.14 2.58
CA GLU A 20 13.26 -2.12 2.15
C GLU A 20 12.69 -3.54 1.97
N PHE A 21 11.42 -3.79 2.34
CA PHE A 21 10.82 -5.12 2.23
C PHE A 21 10.69 -5.54 0.76
N GLU A 22 11.25 -6.71 0.43
CA GLU A 22 11.16 -7.28 -0.91
C GLU A 22 9.77 -7.84 -1.19
N ILE A 23 9.02 -7.14 -2.05
CA ILE A 23 7.68 -7.56 -2.46
C ILE A 23 7.78 -8.62 -3.55
N ASP A 24 7.11 -9.74 -3.32
CA ASP A 24 6.87 -10.74 -4.37
C ASP A 24 5.78 -10.23 -5.33
N TRP A 25 6.21 -9.50 -6.36
CA TRP A 25 5.32 -8.92 -7.35
C TRP A 25 4.60 -9.98 -8.19
N GLN A 26 5.20 -11.16 -8.41
CA GLN A 26 4.52 -12.25 -9.11
C GLN A 26 3.27 -12.67 -8.33
N CYS A 27 3.42 -12.87 -7.02
CA CYS A 27 2.30 -13.16 -6.13
C CYS A 27 1.23 -12.06 -6.12
N VAL A 28 1.65 -10.78 -6.16
CA VAL A 28 0.75 -9.62 -6.26
C VAL A 28 -0.12 -9.70 -7.52
N HIS A 29 0.48 -10.02 -8.67
CA HIS A 29 -0.22 -10.15 -9.96
C HIS A 29 -1.13 -11.37 -9.99
N ASP A 30 -0.63 -12.55 -9.61
CA ASP A 30 -1.37 -13.83 -9.67
C ASP A 30 -2.66 -13.79 -8.83
N HIS A 31 -2.62 -13.10 -7.69
CA HIS A 31 -3.77 -12.99 -6.79
C HIS A 31 -4.61 -11.72 -7.04
N ASN A 32 -4.19 -10.87 -7.96
CA ASN A 32 -4.78 -9.57 -8.26
C ASN A 32 -4.94 -8.69 -7.00
N ILE A 33 -3.87 -8.60 -6.19
CA ILE A 33 -3.90 -7.95 -4.88
C ILE A 33 -4.17 -6.44 -5.01
N ILE A 34 -3.56 -5.78 -5.99
CA ILE A 34 -3.73 -4.33 -6.20
C ILE A 34 -5.21 -4.00 -6.38
N GLU A 35 -5.89 -4.64 -7.34
CA GLU A 35 -7.30 -4.33 -7.64
C GLU A 35 -8.25 -4.81 -6.53
N LYS A 36 -8.03 -6.00 -5.96
CA LYS A 36 -8.96 -6.57 -4.97
C LYS A 36 -8.84 -5.96 -3.57
N LYS A 37 -7.68 -5.39 -3.24
CA LYS A 37 -7.35 -5.00 -1.85
C LYS A 37 -6.87 -3.56 -1.78
N LEU A 38 -5.87 -3.20 -2.58
CA LEU A 38 -5.26 -1.89 -2.48
C LEU A 38 -6.16 -0.78 -3.04
N ARG A 39 -6.75 -0.96 -4.22
CA ARG A 39 -7.63 0.03 -4.86
C ARG A 39 -8.82 0.44 -3.97
N PRO A 40 -9.61 -0.47 -3.36
CA PRO A 40 -10.67 -0.09 -2.44
C PRO A 40 -10.18 0.67 -1.21
N TRP A 41 -9.01 0.31 -0.68
CA TRP A 41 -8.42 0.98 0.48
C TRP A 41 -7.93 2.38 0.13
N VAL A 42 -7.22 2.54 -0.99
CA VAL A 42 -6.74 3.84 -1.47
C VAL A 42 -7.93 4.76 -1.77
N LYS A 43 -8.96 4.26 -2.47
CA LYS A 43 -10.20 5.01 -2.71
C LYS A 43 -10.79 5.55 -1.41
N LYS A 44 -10.99 4.68 -0.42
CA LYS A 44 -11.51 5.08 0.90
C LYS A 44 -10.65 6.15 1.55
N LYS A 45 -9.32 5.97 1.54
CA LYS A 45 -8.39 6.90 2.21
C LYS A 45 -8.29 8.25 1.51
N VAL A 46 -8.21 8.27 0.19
CA VAL A 46 -8.21 9.52 -0.60
C VAL A 46 -9.51 10.30 -0.34
N THR A 47 -10.67 9.63 -0.34
CA THR A 47 -11.94 10.27 -0.01
C THR A 47 -11.97 10.80 1.43
N GLU A 48 -11.41 10.08 2.40
CA GLU A 48 -11.31 10.54 3.79
C GLU A 48 -10.41 11.78 3.94
N PHE A 49 -9.30 11.86 3.19
CA PHE A 49 -8.37 12.99 3.27
C PHE A 49 -8.88 14.23 2.55
N LEU A 50 -9.50 14.08 1.37
CA LEU A 50 -9.91 15.19 0.52
C LEU A 50 -11.37 15.61 0.76
N GLY A 51 -12.17 14.79 1.43
CA GLY A 51 -13.60 15.01 1.63
C GLY A 51 -14.47 14.70 0.40
N ASN A 52 -13.85 14.41 -0.74
CA ASN A 52 -14.51 13.97 -1.97
C ASN A 52 -13.73 12.83 -2.64
N GLU A 53 -14.42 12.05 -3.46
CA GLU A 53 -13.77 11.06 -4.31
C GLU A 53 -12.98 11.75 -5.42
N GLU A 54 -11.66 11.60 -5.39
CA GLU A 54 -10.75 12.17 -6.38
C GLU A 54 -10.15 11.03 -7.21
N GLN A 55 -10.82 10.72 -8.32
CA GLN A 55 -10.46 9.60 -9.20
C GLN A 55 -9.05 9.74 -9.79
N GLY A 56 -8.60 10.97 -10.08
CA GLY A 56 -7.28 11.22 -10.66
C GLY A 56 -6.16 10.73 -9.74
N MET A 57 -6.23 11.08 -8.45
CA MET A 57 -5.29 10.65 -7.43
C MET A 57 -5.33 9.15 -7.19
N ILE A 58 -6.52 8.54 -7.18
CA ILE A 58 -6.66 7.08 -7.03
C ILE A 58 -5.94 6.37 -8.18
N GLU A 59 -6.24 6.75 -9.42
CA GLU A 59 -5.61 6.15 -10.61
C GLU A 59 -4.10 6.43 -10.66
N PHE A 60 -3.67 7.62 -10.25
CA PHE A 60 -2.25 7.97 -10.14
C PHE A 60 -1.51 7.04 -9.18
N ILE A 61 -2.03 6.84 -7.96
CA ILE A 61 -1.43 5.94 -6.96
C ILE A 61 -1.43 4.50 -7.48
N MET A 62 -2.54 4.02 -8.03
CA MET A 62 -2.65 2.66 -8.58
C MET A 62 -1.64 2.43 -9.72
N ARG A 63 -1.45 3.42 -10.60
CA ARG A 63 -0.45 3.36 -11.67
C ARG A 63 0.97 3.23 -11.11
N LYS A 64 1.32 3.98 -10.06
CA LYS A 64 2.65 3.92 -9.44
C LYS A 64 2.94 2.57 -8.82
N VAL A 65 1.98 2.02 -8.08
CA VAL A 65 2.11 0.69 -7.46
C VAL A 65 2.17 -0.41 -8.52
N THR A 66 1.33 -0.33 -9.57
CA THR A 66 1.34 -1.30 -10.67
C THR A 66 2.65 -1.26 -11.47
N ALA A 67 3.24 -0.06 -11.60
CA ALA A 67 4.58 0.12 -12.16
C ALA A 67 5.72 -0.32 -11.22
N GLN A 68 5.39 -0.89 -10.05
CA GLN A 68 6.35 -1.38 -9.05
C GLN A 68 7.33 -0.28 -8.61
N SER A 69 6.83 0.96 -8.57
CA SER A 69 7.62 2.11 -8.14
C SER A 69 8.06 1.92 -6.70
N LYS A 70 9.28 2.37 -6.38
CA LYS A 70 9.79 2.35 -5.01
C LYS A 70 8.91 3.22 -4.10
N PRO A 71 8.66 2.79 -2.85
CA PRO A 71 7.79 3.52 -1.93
C PRO A 71 8.30 4.93 -1.61
N GLU A 72 9.61 5.17 -1.65
CA GLU A 72 10.20 6.51 -1.49
C GLU A 72 9.80 7.44 -2.63
N GLY A 73 9.76 6.94 -3.87
CA GLY A 73 9.34 7.73 -5.02
C GLY A 73 7.85 8.05 -4.97
N ILE A 74 7.03 7.08 -4.54
CA ILE A 74 5.60 7.29 -4.33
C ILE A 74 5.38 8.34 -3.24
N LEU A 75 6.09 8.23 -2.11
CA LEU A 75 6.02 9.19 -1.02
C LEU A 75 6.34 10.61 -1.50
N ALA A 76 7.49 10.79 -2.15
CA ALA A 76 7.93 12.11 -2.63
C ALA A 76 6.92 12.76 -3.59
N GLU A 77 6.26 11.95 -4.44
CA GLU A 77 5.22 12.47 -5.32
C GLU A 77 3.94 12.82 -4.56
N LEU A 78 3.59 12.08 -3.51
CA LEU A 78 2.40 12.34 -2.69
C LEU A 78 2.59 13.47 -1.69
N GLU A 79 3.82 13.79 -1.27
CA GLU A 79 4.12 14.95 -0.41
C GLU A 79 3.59 16.25 -1.01
N GLY A 80 3.61 16.42 -2.34
CA GLY A 80 3.06 17.60 -3.01
C GLY A 80 1.52 17.69 -3.04
N PHE A 81 0.81 16.64 -2.64
CA PHE A 81 -0.66 16.57 -2.63
C PHE A 81 -1.26 16.42 -1.23
N LEU A 82 -0.57 15.70 -0.34
CA LEU A 82 -1.05 15.33 1.00
C LEU A 82 -0.25 15.98 2.13
N ASP A 83 0.78 16.77 1.83
CA ASP A 83 1.68 17.42 2.80
C ASP A 83 2.11 16.42 3.91
N ASP A 84 1.86 16.77 5.18
CA ASP A 84 2.24 16.00 6.36
C ASP A 84 1.59 14.59 6.44
N GLU A 85 0.49 14.34 5.71
CA GLU A 85 -0.18 13.04 5.70
C GLU A 85 0.43 12.03 4.71
N ALA A 86 1.28 12.49 3.78
CA ALA A 86 1.83 11.65 2.72
C ALA A 86 2.64 10.46 3.26
N GLU A 87 3.47 10.68 4.28
CA GLU A 87 4.28 9.63 4.90
C GLU A 87 3.41 8.56 5.54
N ASN A 88 2.46 8.98 6.37
CA ASN A 88 1.54 8.10 7.08
C ASN A 88 0.68 7.28 6.11
N PHE A 89 0.18 7.92 5.05
CA PHE A 89 -0.57 7.26 4.00
C PHE A 89 0.28 6.22 3.26
N THR A 90 1.45 6.61 2.78
CA THR A 90 2.34 5.72 2.00
C THR A 90 2.79 4.53 2.83
N LEU A 91 3.16 4.76 4.10
CA LEU A 91 3.55 3.67 5.00
C LEU A 91 2.41 2.69 5.26
N LYS A 92 1.20 3.19 5.53
CA LYS A 92 0.03 2.32 5.72
C LYS A 92 -0.32 1.53 4.46
N MET A 93 -0.25 2.17 3.29
CA MET A 93 -0.48 1.53 1.99
C MET A 93 0.52 0.41 1.75
N TRP A 94 1.82 0.68 1.96
CA TRP A 94 2.89 -0.28 1.73
C TRP A 94 2.80 -1.47 2.70
N ARG A 95 2.52 -1.21 3.98
CA ARG A 95 2.29 -2.25 4.99
C ARG A 95 1.08 -3.12 4.66
N MET A 96 0.02 -2.53 4.10
CA MET A 96 -1.12 -3.29 3.61
C MET A 96 -0.72 -4.22 2.46
N LEU A 97 0.05 -3.74 1.48
CA LEU A 97 0.52 -4.57 0.38
C LEU A 97 1.37 -5.76 0.88
N ILE A 98 2.32 -5.51 1.80
CA ILE A 98 3.14 -6.56 2.44
C ILE A 98 2.25 -7.57 3.15
N PHE A 99 1.30 -7.10 3.97
CA PHE A 99 0.39 -7.97 4.70
C PHE A 99 -0.41 -8.88 3.75
N GLU A 100 -0.94 -8.31 2.67
CA GLU A 100 -1.74 -9.05 1.69
C GLU A 100 -0.91 -10.12 0.98
N VAL A 101 0.34 -9.82 0.62
CA VAL A 101 1.28 -10.80 0.05
C VAL A 101 1.57 -11.94 1.03
N LEU A 102 1.89 -11.62 2.29
CA LEU A 102 2.14 -12.64 3.30
C LEU A 102 0.89 -13.50 3.55
N ARG A 103 -0.30 -12.88 3.57
CA ARG A 103 -1.57 -13.56 3.80
C ARG A 103 -1.92 -14.54 2.69
N VAL A 104 -1.68 -14.20 1.42
CA VAL A 104 -1.96 -15.14 0.32
C VAL A 104 -0.94 -16.27 0.27
N LYS A 105 0.31 -16.03 0.67
CA LYS A 105 1.36 -17.06 0.75
C LYS A 105 1.21 -18.05 1.90
N ALA A 106 0.53 -17.63 2.97
CA ALA A 106 0.26 -18.50 4.13
C ALA A 106 -0.91 -19.48 3.90
N ARG A 107 -1.65 -19.33 2.80
CA ARG A 107 -2.75 -20.20 2.38
C ARG A 107 -2.25 -21.27 1.42
#